data_AF-A0A0U4C6G2-F1
#
_entry.id   AF-A0A0U4C6G2-F1
#
_cell.length_a   1.000
_cell.length_b   1.000
_cell.length_c   1.000
_cell.angle_alpha   90.00
_cell.angle_beta   90.00
_cell.angle_gamma   90.00
#
_symmetry.space_group_name_H-M   'P 1'
#
loop_
_entity.id
_entity.type
_entity.pdbx_description
1 polymer ?
#
loop_
_entity_poly.entity_id
_entity_poly.type
_entity_poly.pdbx_seq_one_letter_code
_entity_poly.pdbx_strand_id
1 'polypeptide(L)' 'MRSAYLTLRLDTPEKAEHIYNLLSTDGEIFMKMEKTFFANRFAMLRDRFGTSWMLLNEN' A
#
# COMPACT_ATOMS: atom_id res chain seq x y z
N MET A 1 -0.44 -22.56 1.17
CA MET A 1 -0.70 -21.42 0.25
C MET A 1 0.47 -20.45 0.41
N ARG A 2 1.29 -20.22 -0.63
CA ARG A 2 2.37 -19.22 -0.58
C ARG A 2 1.79 -17.91 -1.08
N SER A 3 1.76 -16.86 -0.26
CA SER A 3 1.38 -15.53 -0.71
C SER A 3 2.63 -14.77 -1.16
N ALA A 4 2.52 -13.98 -2.23
CA ALA A 4 3.55 -13.09 -2.71
C ALA A 4 3.01 -11.66 -2.71
N TYR A 5 3.84 -10.70 -2.31
CA TYR A 5 3.49 -9.28 -2.29
C TYR A 5 4.28 -8.54 -3.35
N LEU A 6 3.60 -7.65 -4.08
CA LEU A 6 4.26 -6.65 -4.91
C LEU A 6 4.50 -5.40 -4.05
N THR A 7 5.73 -4.89 -4.07
CA THR A 7 6.08 -3.65 -3.38
C THR A 7 6.14 -2.51 -4.39
N LEU A 8 5.33 -1.48 -4.17
CA LEU A 8 5.42 -0.21 -4.91
C LEU A 8 6.11 0.84 -4.05
N ARG A 9 7.25 1.34 -4.56
CA ARG A 9 7.95 2.49 -4.01
C ARG A 9 7.42 3.74 -4.70
N LEU A 10 6.97 4.71 -3.90
CA LEU A 10 6.29 5.90 -4.40
C LEU A 10 7.08 7.15 -4.00
N ASP A 11 7.24 8.07 -4.95
CA ASP A 11 8.15 9.21 -4.80
C ASP A 11 7.66 10.25 -3.80
N THR A 12 6.33 10.41 -3.68
CA THR A 12 5.72 11.44 -2.83
C THR A 12 4.59 10.85 -1.98
N PRO A 13 4.32 11.43 -0.79
CA PRO A 13 3.21 10.98 0.04
C PRO A 13 1.86 11.15 -0.66
N GLU A 14 1.66 12.17 -1.50
CA GLU A 14 0.42 12.38 -2.26
C GLU A 14 0.19 11.25 -3.27
N LYS A 15 1.24 10.80 -3.96
CA LYS A 15 1.15 9.62 -4.84
C LYS A 15 0.82 8.37 -4.03
N ALA A 16 1.39 8.23 -2.83
CA ALA A 16 1.09 7.12 -1.93
C ALA A 16 -0.39 7.06 -1.54
N GLU A 17 -0.94 8.18 -1.07
CA GLU A 17 -2.36 8.29 -0.73
C GLU A 17 -3.27 8.04 -1.94
N HIS A 18 -2.92 8.59 -3.11
CA HIS A 18 -3.69 8.40 -4.33
C HIS A 18 -3.75 6.92 -4.75
N ILE A 19 -2.61 6.24 -4.83
CA ILE A 19 -2.54 4.83 -5.21
C ILE A 19 -3.21 3.94 -4.16
N TYR A 20 -3.06 4.26 -2.87
CA TYR A 20 -3.75 3.55 -1.79
C TYR A 20 -5.28 3.62 -1.94
N ASN A 21 -5.84 4.80 -2.23
CA ASN A 21 -7.29 4.95 -2.41
C ASN A 21 -7.80 4.13 -3.61
N LEU A 22 -7.04 4.09 -4.71
CA LEU A 22 -7.38 3.29 -5.88
C LEU A 22 -7.35 1.78 -5.58
N LEU A 23 -6.29 1.31 -4.93
CA LEU A 23 -6.11 -0.13 -4.68
C LEU A 23 -6.98 -0.66 -3.53
N SER A 24 -7.38 0.21 -2.59
CA SER A 24 -8.25 -0.16 -1.46
C SER A 24 -9.73 -0.21 -1.84
N THR A 25 -10.13 0.36 -2.97
CA THR A 25 -11.51 0.30 -3.47
C THR A 25 -11.90 -1.16 -3.73
N ASP A 26 -12.93 -1.62 -3.03
CA ASP A 26 -13.40 -3.03 -3.01
C ASP A 26 -12.29 -4.05 -2.66
N GLY A 27 -11.25 -3.58 -1.99
CA GLY A 27 -10.14 -4.39 -1.51
C GLY A 27 -10.25 -4.74 -0.03
N GLU A 28 -9.24 -5.45 0.45
CA GLU A 28 -9.07 -5.80 1.86
C GLU A 28 -7.85 -5.07 2.41
N ILE A 29 -8.07 -4.19 3.39
CA ILE A 29 -7.00 -3.44 4.04
C ILE A 29 -6.46 -4.25 5.21
N PHE A 30 -5.17 -4.60 5.15
CA PHE A 30 -4.47 -5.25 6.26
C PHE A 30 -3.82 -4.23 7.20
N MET A 31 -3.28 -3.16 6.60
CA MET A 31 -2.72 -2.00 7.28
C MET A 31 -3.10 -0.75 6.50
N LYS A 32 -3.79 0.17 7.17
CA LYS A 32 -4.19 1.46 6.59
C LYS A 32 -2.94 2.28 6.26
N MET A 33 -3.08 3.17 5.29
CA MET A 33 -2.02 4.13 4.98
C MET A 33 -1.75 5.02 6.18
N GLU A 34 -0.52 4.95 6.70
CA GLU A 34 -0.08 5.73 7.84
C GLU A 34 1.42 6.03 7.78
N LYS A 35 1.87 6.98 8.62
CA LYS A 35 3.30 7.20 8.86
C LYS A 35 3.80 6.16 9.85
N THR A 36 4.96 5.56 9.56
CA THR A 36 5.61 4.59 10.45
C THR A 36 7.00 5.09 10.84
N PHE A 37 7.70 4.34 11.70
CA PHE A 37 9.07 4.73 12.11
C PHE A 37 10.09 4.62 10.96
N PHE A 38 9.79 3.87 9.91
CA PHE A 38 10.69 3.60 8.78
C PHE A 38 10.22 4.18 7.45
N ALA A 39 9.03 4.79 7.40
CA ALA A 39 8.45 5.33 6.17
C ALA A 39 7.55 6.52 6.46
N ASN A 40 7.61 7.53 5.59
CA ASN A 40 6.68 8.66 5.63
C ASN A 40 5.24 8.22 5.33
N ARG A 41 5.07 7.26 4.40
CA ARG A 41 3.80 6.58 4.13
C ARG A 41 4.00 5.09 3.88
N PHE A 42 3.21 4.27 4.57
CA PHE A 42 3.21 2.82 4.42
C PHE A 42 1.80 2.24 4.53
N ALA A 43 1.49 1.25 3.68
CA ALA A 43 0.24 0.49 3.74
C ALA A 43 0.44 -0.95 3.24
N MET A 44 -0.44 -1.85 3.68
CA MET A 44 -0.55 -3.20 3.16
C MET A 44 -2.01 -3.53 2.91
N LEU A 45 -2.32 -4.01 1.70
CA LEU A 45 -3.68 -4.35 1.32
C LEU A 45 -3.70 -5.42 0.24
N ARG A 46 -4.87 -5.99 -0.01
CA ARG A 46 -5.18 -6.80 -1.18
C ARG A 46 -6.22 -6.07 -2.02
N ASP A 47 -5.95 -5.89 -3.31
CA ASP A 47 -6.92 -5.24 -4.19
C ASP A 47 -8.10 -6.16 -4.53
N ARG A 48 -9.13 -5.62 -5.20
CA ARG A 48 -10.33 -6.36 -5.63
C ARG A 48 -10.06 -7.54 -6.57
N PHE A 49 -8.87 -7.63 -7.16
CA PHE A 49 -8.48 -8.72 -8.05
C PHE A 49 -7.70 -9.82 -7.30
N GLY A 50 -7.44 -9.63 -6.01
CA GLY A 50 -6.74 -10.57 -5.16
C GLY A 50 -5.23 -10.35 -5.08
N THR A 51 -4.68 -9.28 -5.67
CA THR A 51 -3.25 -8.99 -5.63
C THR A 51 -2.86 -8.38 -4.29
N SER A 52 -1.85 -8.93 -3.63
CA SER A 52 -1.31 -8.40 -2.38
C SER A 52 -0.25 -7.33 -2.63
N TRP A 53 -0.44 -6.16 -2.02
CA TRP A 53 0.38 -4.96 -2.19
C TRP A 53 1.03 -4.52 -0.89
N MET A 54 2.26 -4.01 -1.02
CA MET A 54 2.95 -3.20 -0.03
C MET A 54 3.26 -1.85 -0.67
N LEU A 55 2.74 -0.77 -0.10
CA LEU A 55 2.99 0.60 -0.58
C LEU A 55 3.99 1.26 0.36
N LEU A 56 5.05 1.84 -0.19
CA LEU A 56 6.15 2.43 0.57
C LEU A 56 6.57 3.78 -0.02
N ASN A 57 6.63 4.80 0.83
CA ASN A 57 7.29 6.08 0.54
C ASN A 57 8.22 6.40 1.72
N GLU A 58 9.52 6.51 1.45
CA GLU A 58 10.58 6.52 2.46
C GLU A 58 10.87 7.91 3.05
N ASN A 59 10.82 8.99 2.23
CA ASN A 59 11.19 10.36 2.60
C ASN A 59 10.00 11.23 3.03
#